data_AF-A0A939SP58-F1
#
_entry.id   AF-A0A939SP58-F1
#
_cell.length_a   1.000
_cell.length_b   1.000
_cell.length_c   1.000
_cell.angle_alpha   90.00
_cell.angle_beta   90.00
_cell.angle_gamma   90.00
#
_symmetry.space_group_name_H-M   'P 1'
#
loop_
_entity.id
_entity.type
_entity.pdbx_description
1 polymer ?
#
loop_
_entity_poly.entity_id
_entity_poly.type
_entity_poly.pdbx_seq_one_letter_code
_entity_poly.pdbx_strand_id
1 'polypeptide(L)' 'MAGLLQVRDALALLGSAQAQQLSQSLATPLPLVQAMLDRLAAMGKKVERIEQDDGACLSGSCK' A
#
# COMPACT_ATOMS: atom_id res chain seq x y z
N MET A 1 -9.85 -13.81 9.79
CA MET A 1 -10.43 -13.00 8.70
C MET A 1 -9.81 -11.61 8.80
N ALA A 2 -9.13 -11.16 7.74
CA ALA A 2 -8.60 -9.81 7.75
C ALA A 2 -9.70 -8.78 7.44
N GLY A 3 -9.77 -7.73 8.24
CA GLY A 3 -10.73 -6.65 8.09
C GLY A 3 -10.08 -5.32 7.73
N LEU A 4 -10.89 -4.33 7.36
CA LEU A 4 -10.45 -2.97 7.02
C LEU A 4 -9.56 -2.33 8.10
N LEU A 5 -9.81 -2.65 9.38
CA LEU A 5 -8.99 -2.18 10.50
C LEU A 5 -7.58 -2.77 10.49
N GLN A 6 -7.42 -4.07 10.18
CA GLN A 6 -6.09 -4.69 10.11
C GLN A 6 -5.26 -4.13 8.97
N VAL A 7 -5.88 -3.83 7.82
CA VAL A 7 -5.17 -3.17 6.71
C VAL A 7 -4.69 -1.78 7.11
N ARG A 8 -5.53 -1.01 7.80
CA ARG A 8 -5.17 0.30 8.33
C ARG A 8 -4.05 0.21 9.36
N ASP A 9 -4.14 -0.73 10.29
CA ASP A 9 -3.15 -0.87 11.36
C ASP A 9 -1.79 -1.35 10.81
N ALA A 10 -1.80 -2.26 9.83
CA ALA A 10 -0.60 -2.67 9.11
C ALA A 10 0.04 -1.50 8.34
N LEU A 11 -0.77 -0.67 7.67
CA LEU A 11 -0.30 0.56 7.04
C LEU A 11 0.28 1.55 8.06
N ALA A 12 -0.34 1.70 9.24
CA ALA A 12 0.16 2.59 10.29
C ALA A 12 1.50 2.14 10.86
N LEU A 13 1.74 0.81 10.94
CA LEU A 13 3.00 0.23 11.41
C LEU A 13 4.12 0.34 10.36
N LEU A 14 3.80 0.14 9.09
CA LEU A 14 4.76 0.18 7.98
C LEU A 14 4.98 1.60 7.44
N GLY A 15 4.08 2.54 7.75
CA GLY A 15 4.02 3.89 7.21
C GLY A 15 3.52 3.91 5.76
N SER A 16 4.25 3.27 4.86
CA SER A 16 3.87 3.06 3.46
C SER A 16 4.18 1.62 3.05
N ALA A 17 3.25 0.99 2.33
CA ALA A 17 3.42 -0.39 1.88
C ALA A 17 2.67 -0.62 0.58
N GLN A 18 3.25 -1.46 -0.30
CA GLN A 18 2.54 -1.91 -1.50
C GLN A 18 1.45 -2.92 -1.12
N ALA A 19 0.35 -2.94 -1.89
CA ALA A 19 -0.75 -3.89 -1.69
C ALA A 19 -0.28 -5.35 -1.68
N GLN A 20 0.78 -5.67 -2.43
CA GLN A 20 1.38 -7.00 -2.49
C GLN A 20 2.07 -7.41 -1.18
N GLN A 21 2.74 -6.47 -0.51
CA GLN A 21 3.34 -6.71 0.81
C GLN A 21 2.25 -6.90 1.88
N LEU A 22 1.18 -6.11 1.81
CA LEU A 22 0.02 -6.25 2.70
C LEU A 22 -0.70 -7.59 2.48
N SER A 23 -0.84 -8.03 1.24
CA SER A 23 -1.43 -9.34 0.89
C SER A 23 -0.67 -10.49 1.53
N GLN A 24 0.67 -10.45 1.50
CA GLN A 24 1.51 -11.48 2.12
C GLN A 24 1.46 -11.41 3.64
N SER A 25 1.56 -10.21 4.24
CA SER A 25 1.60 -10.08 5.70
C SER A 25 0.25 -10.34 6.38
N LEU A 26 -0.86 -10.00 5.73
CA LEU A 26 -2.21 -10.29 6.22
C LEU A 26 -2.75 -11.65 5.74
N ALA A 27 -1.94 -12.43 5.01
CA ALA A 27 -2.34 -13.70 4.37
C ALA A 27 -3.70 -13.59 3.66
N THR A 28 -3.92 -12.47 2.96
CA THR A 28 -5.17 -12.17 2.25
C THR A 28 -4.95 -12.05 0.76
N PRO A 29 -5.93 -12.44 -0.07
CA PRO A 29 -5.80 -12.31 -1.52
C PRO A 29 -5.60 -10.84 -1.90
N LEU A 30 -4.62 -10.59 -2.77
CA LEU A 30 -4.34 -9.27 -3.33
C LEU A 30 -5.58 -8.50 -3.82
N PRO A 31 -6.51 -9.08 -4.60
CA PRO A 31 -7.69 -8.34 -5.06
C PRO A 31 -8.59 -7.87 -3.90
N LEU A 32 -8.63 -8.64 -2.81
CA LEU A 32 -9.41 -8.29 -1.62
C LEU A 32 -8.73 -7.15 -0.85
N VAL A 33 -7.39 -7.18 -0.74
CA VAL A 33 -6.61 -6.08 -0.15
C VAL A 33 -6.76 -4.79 -0.96
N GLN A 34 -6.71 -4.87 -2.29
CA GLN A 34 -6.93 -3.71 -3.17
C GLN A 34 -8.33 -3.12 -2.97
N ALA A 35 -9.38 -3.95 -2.95
CA ALA A 35 -10.74 -3.48 -2.67
C ALA A 35 -10.88 -2.86 -1.27
N MET A 36 -10.18 -3.39 -0.27
CA MET A 36 -10.13 -2.81 1.08
C MET A 36 -9.44 -1.45 1.10
N LEU A 37 -8.32 -1.30 0.38
CA LEU A 37 -7.59 -0.03 0.24
C LEU A 37 -8.44 1.02 -0.48
N ASP A 38 -9.10 0.65 -1.58
CA ASP A 38 -10.00 1.55 -2.31
C ASP A 38 -11.18 1.99 -1.44
N ARG A 39 -11.74 1.07 -0.63
CA ARG A 39 -12.80 1.41 0.31
C ARG A 39 -12.32 2.32 1.43
N LEU A 40 -11.09 2.15 1.93
CA LEU A 40 -10.49 3.06 2.91
C LEU A 40 -10.27 4.45 2.33
N ALA A 41 -9.74 4.54 1.11
CA ALA A 41 -9.55 5.79 0.38
C ALA A 41 -10.90 6.50 0.13
N ALA A 42 -11.93 5.77 -0.31
CA ALA A 42 -13.27 6.31 -0.52
C ALA A 42 -13.93 6.83 0.77
N MET A 43 -13.60 6.25 1.93
CA MET A 43 -14.05 6.74 3.23
C MET A 43 -13.23 7.93 3.76
N GLY A 44 -12.24 8.43 3.00
CA GLY A 44 -11.33 9.50 3.45
C GLY A 44 -10.43 9.08 4.61
N LYS A 45 -10.27 7.77 4.86
CA LYS A 45 -9.28 7.27 5.84
C LYS A 45 -7.91 7.38 5.17
N LYS A 46 -6.92 7.92 5.91
CA LYS A 46 -5.51 8.20 5.55
C LYS A 46 -4.78 7.06 4.81
N VAL A 47 -5.21 6.75 3.60
CA VAL A 47 -4.60 5.80 2.68
C VAL A 47 -4.46 6.58 1.38
N GLU A 48 -3.31 7.24 1.26
CA GLU A 48 -2.94 7.92 0.03
C GLU A 48 -2.25 6.89 -0.87
N ARG A 49 -2.71 6.79 -2.12
CA ARG A 49 -1.97 6.03 -3.14
C ARG A 49 -0.70 6.82 -3.43
N ILE A 50 0.42 6.30 -2.96
CA ILE A 50 1.73 6.81 -3.34
C ILE A 50 2.08 6.09 -4.65
N GLU A 51 1.98 6.79 -5.76
CA GLU A 51 2.62 6.35 -7.00
C GLU A 51 4.13 6.39 -6.74
N GLN A 52 4.77 5.22 -6.70
CA GLN A 52 6.22 5.15 -6.66
C GLN A 52 6.72 5.63 -8.02
N ASP A 53 7.26 6.86 -8.03
CA ASP A 53 8.02 7.37 -9.15
C ASP A 53 9.36 6.63 -9.19
N ASP A 54 9.35 5.40 -9.72
CA ASP A 54 10.53 4.62 -10.05
C ASP A 54 11.30 5.21 -11.27
N GLY A 55 11.02 6.47 -11.64
CA GLY A 55 11.49 7.13 -12.85
C GLY A 55 12.78 7.94 -12.69
N ALA A 56 13.16 8.29 -11.46
CA ALA A 56 14.40 9.03 -11.23
C ALA A 56 15.62 8.10 -11.21
N CYS A 57 15.86 7.41 -12.33
CA CYS A 57 17.23 7.10 -12.73
C CYS A 57 17.91 8.45 -12.97
N LEU A 58 18.45 9.03 -11.89
CA LEU A 58 19.46 10.08 -11.93
C LEU A 58 20.66 9.48 -12.65
N SER A 59 20.56 9.47 -13.97
CA SER A 59 21.63 9.22 -14.93
C SER A 59 22.55 10.44 -14.89
N GLY A 60 23.07 10.73 -13.68
CA GLY A 60 24.26 11.52 -13.49
C GLY A 60 25.42 10.66 -13.92
N SER A 61 25.73 10.71 -15.22
CA SER A 61 27.07 10.61 -15.77
C SER A 61 28.11 10.06 -14.77
N CYS A 62 28.30 8.73 -14.74
CA CYS A 62 29.55 8.17 -14.25
C CYS A 62 30.68 8.70 -15.15
N LYS A 63 31.51 9.58 -14.61
CA LYS A 63 32.79 9.99 -15.17
C LYS A 63 33.91 9.43 -14.29
#